data_AF-A0A8J3CUL9-F1
#
_entry.id   AF-A0A8J3CUL9-F1
#
_cell.length_a   1.000
_cell.length_b   1.000
_cell.length_c   1.000
_cell.angle_alpha   90.00
_cell.angle_beta   90.00
_cell.angle_gamma   90.00
#
_symmetry.space_group_name_H-M   'P 1'
#
loop_
_entity.id
_entity.type
_entity.pdbx_description
1 polymer ?
#
loop_
_entity_poly.entity_id
_entity_poly.type
_entity_poly.pdbx_seq_one_letter_code
_entity_poly.pdbx_strand_id
1 'polypeptide(L)'
;MVKAGIFLLAKMTPLLGGTPAWNHTLMIVGGITMVYAAIHSLFRVDLKGILAYSTISALGILVFLIGVGTEKALLAVGIFILTHALYKAALFLITGIIDYQTGSRDVSQLKGLQHVMKPVAIAGFIAALSSAGFPLFLGFLSKEIMYEATFKYAEIGILLTAAIVLTKIFLLVAGFWAGISPFTGELPENLKATKKPSPILWVPPLLLGVGSVLFGVFPALIEQSLIQPVFANISGLDTSIYLALWHGFNTVLLLSILTLIIGTAIYFQWKPSEGKFARTLRFEKISPQTLLEGFAVGFHTFAGVWTRAVQNGYLRNYVLSILAFLTVIMGYRFYEGVSIYLDWNQLSEITPSEVIVVTLMVISIIFAIVSTSRTASIVALGVVGFANCLFFLFYSAPDLAMTQFSIDTLTVLLFMLVLFKLPKNKIFSSKRIRIRDAVLSVLFGLLIAILTLEVFEEPSVTDISKYYADNAYLLAKGRNVVNVILVDYRGMDTLVETTVLIIAAIGVFSLIKLNLNPSKEQ
;
A
#
# COMPACT_ATOMS: atom_id res chain seq x y z
N MET A 1 -1.46 20.63 11.33
CA MET A 1 -1.37 19.48 10.40
C MET A 1 -1.98 19.78 9.03
N VAL A 2 -3.26 20.17 8.92
CA VAL A 2 -3.97 20.24 7.62
C VAL A 2 -3.41 21.20 6.55
N LYS A 3 -2.60 22.20 6.94
CA LYS A 3 -1.93 23.12 6.00
C LYS A 3 -0.61 22.58 5.44
N ALA A 4 -0.07 21.47 5.96
CA ALA A 4 1.22 20.92 5.53
C ALA A 4 1.18 20.47 4.06
N GLY A 5 0.10 19.81 3.63
CA GLY A 5 -0.11 19.44 2.23
C GLY A 5 -0.22 20.69 1.33
N ILE A 6 -0.93 21.72 1.77
CA ILE A 6 -1.02 23.00 1.03
C ILE A 6 0.35 23.66 0.91
N PHE A 7 1.14 23.68 1.99
CA PHE A 7 2.50 24.20 1.97
C PHE A 7 3.38 23.43 0.99
N LEU A 8 3.31 22.09 0.97
CA LEU A 8 4.05 21.27 0.02
C LEU A 8 3.65 21.59 -1.43
N LEU A 9 2.35 21.64 -1.72
CA LEU A 9 1.85 21.99 -3.05
C LEU A 9 2.35 23.38 -3.46
N ALA A 10 2.19 24.39 -2.60
CA ALA A 10 2.63 25.75 -2.85
C ALA A 10 4.15 25.83 -3.07
N LYS A 11 4.95 25.03 -2.36
CA LYS A 11 6.41 25.00 -2.51
C LYS A 11 6.87 24.30 -3.79
N MET A 12 6.07 23.35 -4.30
CA MET A 12 6.35 22.64 -5.55
C MET A 12 5.78 23.36 -6.78
N THR A 13 4.88 24.34 -6.62
CA THR A 13 4.31 25.13 -7.72
C THR A 13 5.35 25.80 -8.61
N PRO A 14 6.46 26.41 -8.12
CA PRO A 14 7.48 26.97 -9.01
C PRO A 14 8.14 25.94 -9.94
N LEU A 15 8.15 24.66 -9.56
CA LEU A 15 8.78 23.58 -10.32
C LEU A 15 7.79 22.86 -11.24
N LEU A 16 6.58 22.58 -10.75
CA LEU A 16 5.59 21.74 -11.42
C LEU A 16 4.44 22.55 -12.04
N GLY A 17 4.25 23.79 -11.59
CA GLY A 17 3.22 24.70 -12.06
C GLY A 17 3.38 25.04 -13.53
N GLY A 18 2.25 25.25 -14.21
CA GLY A 18 2.21 25.49 -15.66
C GLY A 18 2.18 24.20 -16.49
N THR A 19 2.40 23.03 -15.88
CA THR A 19 2.16 21.75 -16.56
C THR A 19 0.67 21.36 -16.50
N PRO A 20 0.07 20.82 -17.58
CA PRO A 20 -1.33 20.40 -17.57
C PRO A 20 -1.64 19.34 -16.51
N ALA A 21 -0.70 18.40 -16.28
CA ALA A 21 -0.87 17.35 -15.28
C ALA A 21 -0.98 17.93 -13.86
N TRP A 22 -0.19 18.94 -13.52
CA TRP A 22 -0.26 19.60 -12.21
C TRP A 22 -1.53 20.44 -12.08
N ASN A 23 -1.73 21.38 -12.99
CA ASN A 23 -2.83 22.35 -12.92
C ASN A 23 -4.20 21.67 -12.98
N HIS A 24 -4.44 20.77 -13.96
CA HIS A 24 -5.73 20.10 -14.10
C HIS A 24 -6.04 19.18 -12.93
N THR A 25 -5.05 18.42 -12.44
CA THR A 25 -5.28 17.51 -11.31
C THR A 25 -5.67 18.28 -10.05
N LEU A 26 -4.92 19.34 -9.70
CA LEU A 26 -5.21 20.13 -8.52
C LEU A 26 -6.53 20.91 -8.67
N MET A 27 -6.81 21.44 -9.86
CA MET A 27 -8.06 22.14 -10.15
C MET A 27 -9.27 21.20 -10.02
N ILE A 28 -9.20 19.99 -10.58
CA ILE A 28 -10.30 19.01 -10.53
C ILE A 28 -10.49 18.49 -9.10
N VAL A 29 -9.42 18.00 -8.46
CA VAL A 29 -9.50 17.43 -7.11
C VAL A 29 -9.89 18.48 -6.09
N GLY A 30 -9.28 19.67 -6.14
CA GLY A 30 -9.62 20.80 -5.27
C GLY A 30 -11.05 21.28 -5.50
N GLY A 31 -11.47 21.39 -6.77
CA GLY A 31 -12.82 21.82 -7.15
C GLY A 31 -13.92 20.87 -6.68
N ILE A 32 -13.75 19.57 -6.90
CA ILE A 32 -14.68 18.55 -6.40
C ILE A 32 -14.72 18.58 -4.87
N THR A 33 -13.55 18.61 -4.22
CA THR A 33 -13.44 18.61 -2.75
C THR A 33 -14.10 19.83 -2.13
N MET A 34 -13.90 21.03 -2.70
CA MET A 34 -14.45 22.26 -2.14
C MET A 34 -15.98 22.27 -2.16
N VAL A 35 -16.57 21.86 -3.28
CA VAL A 35 -18.04 21.82 -3.46
C VAL A 35 -18.64 20.70 -2.62
N TYR A 36 -18.08 19.49 -2.70
CA TYR A 36 -18.54 18.33 -1.94
C TYR A 36 -18.57 18.62 -0.44
N ALA A 37 -17.46 19.10 0.11
CA ALA A 37 -17.36 19.34 1.54
C ALA A 37 -18.22 20.54 1.99
N ALA A 38 -18.39 21.56 1.15
CA ALA A 38 -19.29 22.68 1.43
C ALA A 38 -20.75 22.22 1.54
N ILE A 39 -21.22 21.40 0.59
CA ILE A 39 -22.55 20.82 0.63
C ILE A 39 -22.72 19.97 1.90
N HIS A 40 -21.78 19.06 2.18
CA HIS A 40 -21.86 18.19 3.36
C HIS A 40 -21.87 18.96 4.69
N SER A 41 -21.23 20.13 4.74
CA SER A 41 -21.28 20.98 5.94
C SER A 41 -22.70 21.45 6.30
N LEU A 42 -23.60 21.59 5.31
CA LEU A 42 -24.99 22.01 5.49
C LEU A 42 -25.92 20.92 6.06
N PHE A 43 -25.42 19.72 6.22
CA PHE A 43 -26.20 18.61 6.77
C PHE A 43 -25.68 18.16 8.13
N ARG A 44 -24.58 18.73 8.63
CA ARG A 44 -24.05 18.43 9.95
C ARG A 44 -24.80 19.23 11.02
N VAL A 45 -25.03 18.57 12.15
CA VAL A 45 -25.73 19.12 13.32
C VAL A 45 -24.75 19.45 14.45
N ASP A 46 -23.67 18.67 14.58
CA ASP A 46 -22.57 18.94 15.50
C ASP A 46 -21.67 20.08 15.00
N LEU A 47 -21.38 21.06 15.87
CA LEU A 47 -20.53 22.22 15.58
C LEU A 47 -19.13 21.84 15.06
N LYS A 48 -18.45 20.85 15.68
CA LYS A 48 -17.12 20.42 15.23
C LYS A 48 -17.22 19.73 13.87
N GLY A 49 -18.30 18.98 13.61
CA GLY A 49 -18.60 18.38 12.31
C GLY A 49 -18.79 19.42 11.20
N ILE A 50 -19.59 20.47 11.46
CA ILE A 50 -19.76 21.61 10.54
C ILE A 50 -18.39 22.25 10.26
N LEU A 51 -17.60 22.51 11.30
CA LEU A 51 -16.29 23.14 11.17
C LEU A 51 -15.27 22.25 10.44
N ALA A 52 -15.30 20.93 10.64
CA ALA A 52 -14.44 19.99 9.95
C ALA A 52 -14.70 19.99 8.44
N TYR A 53 -15.95 19.83 8.00
CA TYR A 53 -16.29 19.85 6.58
C TYR A 53 -16.02 21.20 5.92
N SER A 54 -16.30 22.30 6.61
CA SER A 54 -15.95 23.63 6.09
C SER A 54 -14.43 23.88 6.08
N THR A 55 -13.63 23.15 6.88
CA THR A 55 -12.16 23.14 6.76
C THR A 55 -11.73 22.39 5.50
N ILE A 56 -12.27 21.19 5.27
CA ILE A 56 -11.98 20.39 4.06
C ILE A 56 -12.31 21.22 2.81
N SER A 57 -13.45 21.92 2.82
CA SER A 57 -13.85 22.79 1.71
C SER A 57 -12.89 23.96 1.50
N ALA A 58 -12.45 24.63 2.56
CA ALA A 58 -11.46 25.71 2.46
C ALA A 58 -10.09 25.24 1.98
N LEU A 59 -9.65 24.04 2.40
CA LEU A 59 -8.43 23.43 1.86
C LEU A 59 -8.61 23.05 0.39
N GLY A 60 -9.79 22.55 0.00
CA GLY A 60 -10.16 22.34 -1.40
C GLY A 60 -10.05 23.61 -2.24
N ILE A 61 -10.52 24.76 -1.73
CA ILE A 61 -10.34 26.07 -2.37
C ILE A 61 -8.86 26.40 -2.55
N LEU A 62 -8.01 26.16 -1.55
CA LEU A 62 -6.57 26.42 -1.66
C LEU A 62 -5.91 25.54 -2.71
N VAL A 63 -6.20 24.24 -2.72
CA VAL A 63 -5.71 23.31 -3.76
C VAL A 63 -6.18 23.73 -5.14
N PHE A 64 -7.47 24.08 -5.26
CA PHE A 64 -8.09 24.55 -6.49
C PHE A 64 -7.40 25.80 -7.04
N LEU A 65 -7.16 26.82 -6.21
CA LEU A 65 -6.50 28.06 -6.61
C LEU A 65 -5.03 27.84 -7.00
N ILE A 66 -4.31 26.93 -6.31
CA ILE A 66 -2.97 26.52 -6.73
C ILE A 66 -3.02 25.86 -8.12
N GLY A 67 -4.04 25.04 -8.39
CA GLY A 67 -4.26 24.45 -9.71
C GLY A 67 -4.62 25.46 -10.81
N VAL A 68 -5.36 26.52 -10.49
CA VAL A 68 -5.61 27.65 -11.41
C VAL A 68 -4.30 28.34 -11.77
N GLY A 69 -3.39 28.51 -10.80
CA GLY A 69 -1.99 28.86 -11.04
C GLY A 69 -1.71 30.26 -11.62
N THR A 70 -2.74 31.10 -11.82
CA THR A 70 -2.56 32.49 -12.25
C THR A 70 -2.03 33.34 -11.11
N GLU A 71 -1.38 34.47 -11.42
CA GLU A 71 -0.85 35.39 -10.39
C GLU A 71 -1.91 35.77 -9.34
N LYS A 72 -3.13 36.11 -9.79
CA LYS A 72 -4.23 36.44 -8.88
C LYS A 72 -4.68 35.25 -8.03
N ALA A 73 -4.66 34.03 -8.59
CA ALA A 73 -5.02 32.83 -7.83
C ALA A 73 -3.98 32.52 -6.76
N LEU A 74 -2.69 32.64 -7.08
CA LEU A 74 -1.60 32.44 -6.11
C LEU A 74 -1.58 33.52 -5.03
N LEU A 75 -1.90 34.77 -5.38
CA LEU A 75 -2.15 35.83 -4.40
C LEU A 75 -3.33 35.48 -3.48
N ALA A 76 -4.45 35.02 -4.04
CA ALA A 76 -5.60 34.59 -3.27
C ALA A 76 -5.26 33.46 -2.29
N VAL A 77 -4.38 32.53 -2.66
CA VAL A 77 -3.87 31.46 -1.78
C VAL A 77 -3.19 32.06 -0.55
N GLY A 78 -2.24 32.99 -0.75
CA GLY A 78 -1.51 33.63 0.35
C GLY A 78 -2.43 34.30 1.37
N ILE A 79 -3.35 35.13 0.88
CA ILE A 79 -4.31 35.85 1.73
C ILE A 79 -5.29 34.87 2.39
N PHE A 80 -5.84 33.92 1.63
CA PHE A 80 -6.84 33.02 2.17
C PHE A 80 -6.31 32.06 3.22
N ILE A 81 -5.05 31.62 3.10
CA ILE A 81 -4.41 30.82 4.15
C ILE A 81 -4.43 31.59 5.48
N LEU A 82 -4.10 32.89 5.46
CA LEU A 82 -4.12 33.73 6.66
C LEU A 82 -5.55 33.95 7.17
N THR A 83 -6.46 34.38 6.29
CA THR A 83 -7.88 34.57 6.59
C THR A 83 -8.48 33.34 7.24
N HIS A 84 -8.31 32.17 6.61
CA HIS A 84 -8.79 30.90 7.12
C HIS A 84 -8.13 30.54 8.45
N ALA A 85 -6.86 30.87 8.68
CA ALA A 85 -6.24 30.63 9.99
C ALA A 85 -6.99 31.38 11.10
N LEU A 86 -7.25 32.67 10.88
CA LEU A 86 -7.80 33.58 11.88
C LEU A 86 -9.23 33.21 12.27
N TYR A 87 -10.16 33.23 11.30
CA TYR A 87 -11.56 32.98 11.62
C TYR A 87 -11.79 31.52 12.05
N LYS A 88 -11.04 30.56 11.49
CA LYS A 88 -11.28 29.15 11.79
C LYS A 88 -10.79 28.77 13.18
N ALA A 89 -9.60 29.25 13.56
CA ALA A 89 -9.11 29.07 14.92
C ALA A 89 -10.06 29.73 15.93
N ALA A 90 -10.57 30.94 15.65
CA ALA A 90 -11.58 31.58 16.48
C ALA A 90 -12.86 30.71 16.63
N LEU A 91 -13.43 30.23 15.52
CA LEU A 91 -14.65 29.40 15.56
C LEU A 91 -14.45 28.07 16.29
N PHE A 92 -13.30 27.41 16.15
CA PHE A 92 -13.00 26.18 16.90
C PHE A 92 -12.83 26.43 18.40
N LEU A 93 -12.15 27.53 18.77
CA LEU A 93 -12.03 27.93 20.17
C LEU A 93 -13.40 28.25 20.78
N ILE A 94 -14.24 29.01 20.07
CA ILE A 94 -15.62 29.30 20.49
C ILE A 94 -16.44 28.02 20.64
N THR A 95 -16.37 27.11 19.68
CA THR A 95 -17.03 25.81 19.75
C THR A 95 -16.57 25.01 20.98
N GLY A 96 -15.27 25.03 21.29
CA GLY A 96 -14.72 24.40 22.49
C GLY A 96 -15.22 25.04 23.79
N ILE A 97 -15.37 26.36 23.83
CA ILE A 97 -15.93 27.08 24.98
C ILE A 97 -17.40 26.71 25.17
N ILE A 98 -18.19 26.64 24.09
CA ILE A 98 -19.59 26.22 24.14
C ILE A 98 -19.67 24.79 24.67
N ASP A 99 -18.95 23.85 24.07
CA ASP A 99 -18.89 22.43 24.49
C ASP A 99 -18.56 22.30 25.98
N TYR A 100 -17.54 23.04 26.45
CA TYR A 100 -17.13 23.04 27.86
C TYR A 100 -18.19 23.64 28.82
N GLN A 101 -18.95 24.64 28.38
CA GLN A 101 -19.89 25.38 29.23
C GLN A 101 -21.32 24.81 29.21
N THR A 102 -21.72 24.16 28.12
CA THR A 102 -23.09 23.66 27.92
C THR A 102 -23.17 22.14 27.89
N GLY A 103 -22.05 21.44 27.69
CA GLY A 103 -22.01 19.98 27.53
C GLY A 103 -22.62 19.47 26.22
N SER A 104 -23.00 20.37 25.31
CA SER A 104 -23.59 20.03 24.01
C SER A 104 -22.92 20.79 22.87
N ARG A 105 -22.87 20.13 21.71
CA ARG A 105 -22.36 20.67 20.45
C ARG A 105 -23.40 20.71 19.35
N ASP A 106 -24.64 20.38 19.68
CA ASP A 106 -25.75 20.32 18.74
C ASP A 106 -26.28 21.73 18.46
N VAL A 107 -26.06 22.23 17.23
CA VAL A 107 -26.51 23.57 16.80
C VAL A 107 -28.03 23.73 16.85
N SER A 108 -28.79 22.64 16.74
CA SER A 108 -30.26 22.69 16.80
C SER A 108 -30.78 22.98 18.22
N GLN A 109 -30.00 22.63 19.25
CA GLN A 109 -30.33 22.79 20.67
C GLN A 109 -29.71 24.05 21.29
N LEU A 110 -28.58 24.52 20.76
CA LEU A 110 -27.87 25.68 21.28
C LEU A 110 -28.48 27.00 20.75
N LYS A 111 -29.07 27.80 21.64
CA LYS A 111 -29.68 29.11 21.32
C LYS A 111 -29.52 30.11 22.47
N GLY A 112 -29.57 31.39 22.14
CA GLY A 112 -29.64 32.48 23.13
C GLY A 112 -28.42 32.63 24.06
N LEU A 113 -27.29 31.96 23.76
CA LEU A 113 -26.10 31.98 24.63
C LEU A 113 -25.50 33.37 24.81
N GLN A 114 -25.84 34.36 23.97
CA GLN A 114 -25.42 35.74 24.19
C GLN A 114 -25.83 36.27 25.56
N HIS A 115 -26.95 35.82 26.13
CA HIS A 115 -27.43 36.32 27.42
C HIS A 115 -26.51 35.92 28.59
N VAL A 116 -25.80 34.79 28.47
CA VAL A 116 -24.92 34.23 29.51
C VAL A 116 -23.42 34.38 29.21
N MET A 117 -23.03 34.42 27.92
CA MET A 117 -21.63 34.49 27.48
C MET A 117 -21.39 35.55 26.39
N LYS A 118 -21.87 36.79 26.62
CA LYS A 118 -21.72 37.95 25.69
C LYS A 118 -20.35 38.09 25.01
N PRO A 119 -19.19 38.02 25.71
CA PRO A 119 -17.89 38.21 25.04
C PRO A 119 -17.59 37.12 24.00
N VAL A 120 -18.03 35.88 24.25
CA VAL A 120 -17.89 34.76 23.31
C VAL A 120 -18.80 34.97 22.10
N ALA A 121 -20.02 35.48 22.32
CA ALA A 121 -20.95 35.83 21.23
C ALA A 121 -20.36 36.89 20.30
N ILE A 122 -19.74 37.94 20.85
CA ILE A 122 -19.07 38.98 20.06
C ILE A 122 -17.95 38.37 19.22
N ALA A 123 -17.08 37.54 19.82
CA ALA A 123 -16.04 36.83 19.07
C ALA A 123 -16.63 35.93 17.96
N GLY A 124 -17.75 35.25 18.24
CA GLY A 124 -18.48 34.42 17.28
C GLY A 124 -19.04 35.20 16.10
N PHE A 125 -19.67 36.35 16.35
CA PHE A 125 -20.19 37.22 15.30
C PHE A 125 -19.06 37.74 14.41
N ILE A 126 -17.95 38.22 15.01
CA ILE A 126 -16.78 38.70 14.27
C ILE A 126 -16.18 37.58 13.41
N ALA A 127 -15.99 36.38 13.97
CA ALA A 127 -15.44 35.24 13.24
C ALA A 127 -16.37 34.74 12.12
N ALA A 128 -17.69 34.74 12.34
CA ALA A 128 -18.69 34.36 11.34
C ALA A 128 -18.74 35.36 10.18
N LEU A 129 -18.70 36.68 10.47
CA LEU A 129 -18.66 37.73 9.45
C LEU A 129 -17.36 37.69 8.64
N SER A 130 -16.22 37.41 9.28
CA SER A 130 -14.95 37.15 8.58
C SER A 130 -15.07 35.94 7.65
N SER A 131 -15.61 34.82 8.14
CA SER A 131 -15.81 33.60 7.34
C SER A 131 -16.75 33.83 6.14
N ALA A 132 -17.76 34.68 6.28
CA ALA A 132 -18.69 35.07 5.21
C ALA A 132 -18.07 36.00 4.15
N GLY A 133 -16.93 36.60 4.49
CA GLY A 133 -16.33 37.68 3.71
C GLY A 133 -17.21 38.92 3.67
N PHE A 134 -17.69 39.37 4.84
CA PHE A 134 -18.39 40.64 4.99
C PHE A 134 -17.42 41.81 4.78
N PRO A 135 -17.85 42.96 4.19
CA PRO A 135 -17.00 44.14 4.04
C PRO A 135 -16.31 44.53 5.35
N LEU A 136 -15.09 45.10 5.27
CA LEU A 136 -14.17 45.44 6.38
C LEU A 136 -13.35 44.28 6.95
N PHE A 137 -13.68 43.03 6.64
CA PHE A 137 -12.91 41.87 7.09
C PHE A 137 -11.92 41.41 6.02
N LEU A 138 -10.78 40.84 6.44
CA LEU A 138 -9.83 40.19 5.53
C LEU A 138 -10.46 39.07 4.68
N GLY A 139 -11.55 38.46 5.18
CA GLY A 139 -12.34 37.51 4.41
C GLY A 139 -13.00 38.09 3.16
N PHE A 140 -13.35 39.38 3.16
CA PHE A 140 -13.88 40.06 1.98
C PHE A 140 -12.79 40.17 0.91
N LEU A 141 -11.63 40.73 1.27
CA LEU A 141 -10.49 40.87 0.35
C LEU A 141 -10.10 39.51 -0.27
N SER A 142 -10.01 38.48 0.56
CA SER A 142 -9.71 37.12 0.11
C SER A 142 -10.75 36.58 -0.88
N LYS A 143 -12.04 36.81 -0.64
CA LYS A 143 -13.14 36.37 -1.51
C LYS A 143 -13.17 37.13 -2.84
N GLU A 144 -12.98 38.45 -2.82
CA GLU A 144 -12.94 39.27 -4.05
C GLU A 144 -11.83 38.79 -4.98
N ILE A 145 -10.61 38.60 -4.47
CA ILE A 145 -9.45 38.20 -5.29
C ILE A 145 -9.65 36.79 -5.85
N MET A 146 -10.28 35.87 -5.10
CA MET A 146 -10.65 34.55 -5.62
C MET A 146 -11.59 34.63 -6.81
N TYR A 147 -12.66 35.42 -6.67
CA TYR A 147 -13.66 35.57 -7.73
C TYR A 147 -13.06 36.24 -8.96
N GLU A 148 -12.20 37.23 -8.77
CA GLU A 148 -11.48 37.85 -9.88
C GLU A 148 -10.53 36.85 -10.57
N ALA A 149 -9.82 36.03 -9.80
CA ALA A 149 -8.89 35.03 -10.31
C ALA A 149 -9.60 33.95 -11.15
N THR A 150 -10.78 33.49 -10.73
CA THR A 150 -11.55 32.49 -11.49
C THR A 150 -12.29 33.11 -12.67
N PHE A 151 -12.79 34.34 -12.54
CA PHE A 151 -13.60 34.97 -13.59
C PHE A 151 -12.80 35.26 -14.85
N LYS A 152 -11.53 35.64 -14.68
CA LYS A 152 -10.60 35.93 -15.78
C LYS A 152 -9.90 34.68 -16.34
N TYR A 153 -10.25 33.49 -15.88
CA TYR A 153 -9.58 32.25 -16.27
C TYR A 153 -10.15 31.66 -17.58
N ALA A 154 -9.57 32.07 -18.72
CA ALA A 154 -9.82 31.51 -20.06
C ALA A 154 -11.33 31.28 -20.38
N GLU A 155 -11.66 30.28 -21.20
CA GLU A 155 -13.04 30.00 -21.64
C GLU A 155 -13.92 29.35 -20.55
N ILE A 156 -13.30 28.74 -19.53
CA ILE A 156 -14.00 28.04 -18.44
C ILE A 156 -14.22 28.90 -17.18
N GLY A 157 -13.86 30.19 -17.22
CA GLY A 157 -13.89 31.09 -16.07
C GLY A 157 -15.27 31.22 -15.43
N ILE A 158 -16.35 31.15 -16.21
CA ILE A 158 -17.73 31.18 -15.69
C ILE A 158 -18.02 29.95 -14.82
N LEU A 159 -17.65 28.76 -15.29
CA LEU A 159 -17.87 27.50 -14.55
C LEU A 159 -17.07 27.49 -13.24
N LEU A 160 -15.80 27.89 -13.30
CA LEU A 160 -14.92 27.98 -12.14
C LEU A 160 -15.44 28.98 -11.11
N THR A 161 -15.90 30.15 -11.58
CA THR A 161 -16.47 31.21 -10.74
C THR A 161 -17.79 30.76 -10.10
N ALA A 162 -18.66 30.09 -10.86
CA ALA A 162 -19.90 29.53 -10.32
C ALA A 162 -19.63 28.50 -9.20
N ALA A 163 -18.65 27.62 -9.40
CA ALA A 163 -18.27 26.61 -8.40
C ALA A 163 -17.74 27.26 -7.10
N ILE A 164 -16.86 28.25 -7.19
CA ILE A 164 -16.31 28.92 -6.00
C ILE A 164 -17.36 29.81 -5.31
N VAL A 165 -18.23 30.48 -6.05
CA VAL A 165 -19.35 31.27 -5.49
C VAL A 165 -20.31 30.36 -4.73
N LEU A 166 -20.73 29.24 -5.34
CA LEU A 166 -21.58 28.25 -4.68
C LEU A 166 -20.94 27.72 -3.39
N THR A 167 -19.65 27.40 -3.45
CA THR A 167 -18.88 26.95 -2.30
C THR A 167 -18.86 28.00 -1.18
N LYS A 168 -18.63 29.27 -1.51
CA LYS A 168 -18.61 30.38 -0.54
C LYS A 168 -19.99 30.67 0.06
N ILE A 169 -21.07 30.53 -0.71
CA ILE A 169 -22.45 30.62 -0.20
C ILE A 169 -22.67 29.59 0.91
N PHE A 170 -22.29 28.33 0.69
CA PHE A 170 -22.47 27.26 1.67
C PHE A 170 -21.53 27.41 2.88
N LEU A 171 -20.28 27.85 2.66
CA LEU A 171 -19.36 28.16 3.75
C LEU A 171 -19.83 29.32 4.61
N LEU A 172 -20.49 30.33 4.03
CA LEU A 172 -21.13 31.41 4.78
C LEU A 172 -22.19 30.85 5.74
N VAL A 173 -23.09 30.00 5.24
CA VAL A 173 -24.13 29.37 6.08
C VAL A 173 -23.51 28.54 7.21
N ALA A 174 -22.50 27.72 6.90
CA ALA A 174 -21.76 26.95 7.89
C ALA A 174 -21.07 27.83 8.95
N GLY A 175 -20.49 28.95 8.53
CA GLY A 175 -19.88 29.94 9.42
C GLY A 175 -20.92 30.60 10.34
N PHE A 176 -22.10 30.93 9.82
CA PHE A 176 -23.20 31.50 10.60
C PHE A 176 -23.79 30.49 11.58
N TRP A 177 -23.90 29.21 11.21
CA TRP A 177 -24.29 28.17 12.16
C TRP A 177 -23.29 27.95 13.29
N ALA A 178 -22.00 28.10 13.02
CA ALA A 178 -20.98 27.92 14.04
C ALA A 178 -20.84 29.16 14.95
N GLY A 179 -20.91 30.37 14.39
CA GLY A 179 -20.59 31.61 15.11
C GLY A 179 -21.77 32.51 15.46
N ILE A 180 -22.94 32.35 14.84
CA ILE A 180 -24.14 33.20 15.08
C ILE A 180 -25.25 32.39 15.74
N SER A 181 -25.66 31.26 15.13
CA SER A 181 -26.81 30.46 15.56
C SER A 181 -26.82 30.12 17.07
N PRO A 182 -25.70 29.69 17.70
CA PRO A 182 -25.69 29.32 19.13
C PRO A 182 -26.03 30.50 20.07
N PHE A 183 -25.79 31.73 19.61
CA PHE A 183 -25.92 32.93 20.43
C PHE A 183 -27.25 33.66 20.22
N THR A 184 -27.94 33.41 19.11
CA THR A 184 -29.20 34.07 18.75
C THR A 184 -30.43 33.27 19.20
N GLY A 185 -31.56 33.96 19.38
CA GLY A 185 -32.83 33.36 19.82
C GLY A 185 -33.03 33.38 21.34
N GLU A 186 -34.10 32.74 21.80
CA GLU A 186 -34.42 32.63 23.22
C GLU A 186 -33.51 31.61 23.92
N LEU A 187 -33.06 31.93 25.14
CA LEU A 187 -32.20 31.07 25.95
C LEU A 187 -33.02 29.92 26.56
N PRO A 188 -32.74 28.66 26.20
CA PRO A 188 -33.40 27.49 26.79
C PRO A 188 -33.20 27.39 28.30
N GLU A 189 -34.18 26.85 29.03
CA GLU A 189 -34.13 26.77 30.50
C GLU A 189 -32.93 25.97 31.03
N ASN A 190 -32.60 24.87 30.35
CA ASN A 190 -31.45 24.02 30.67
C ASN A 190 -30.09 24.74 30.50
N LEU A 191 -30.04 25.87 29.79
CA LEU A 191 -28.83 26.66 29.57
C LEU A 191 -28.77 27.94 30.43
N LYS A 192 -29.80 28.24 31.23
CA LYS A 192 -29.82 29.42 32.12
C LYS A 192 -28.77 29.34 33.23
N ALA A 193 -28.40 28.13 33.65
CA ALA A 193 -27.37 27.91 34.68
C ALA A 193 -25.93 28.10 34.17
N THR A 194 -25.73 28.23 32.85
CA THR A 194 -24.40 28.41 32.27
C THR A 194 -23.77 29.72 32.74
N LYS A 195 -22.54 29.63 33.26
CA LYS A 195 -21.81 30.79 33.79
C LYS A 195 -20.99 31.47 32.70
N LYS A 196 -20.71 32.76 32.90
CA LYS A 196 -19.78 33.51 32.05
C LYS A 196 -18.37 32.87 32.13
N PRO A 197 -17.74 32.52 30.99
CA PRO A 197 -16.40 31.94 30.99
C PRO A 197 -15.33 32.94 31.43
N SER A 198 -14.24 32.42 32.00
CA SER A 198 -13.05 33.19 32.35
C SER A 198 -12.47 33.94 31.14
N PRO A 199 -11.92 35.15 31.31
CA PRO A 199 -11.21 35.89 30.26
C PRO A 199 -10.18 35.08 29.47
N ILE A 200 -9.48 34.16 30.14
CA ILE A 200 -8.47 33.29 29.49
C ILE A 200 -9.08 32.47 28.34
N LEU A 201 -10.36 32.12 28.42
CA LEU A 201 -11.05 31.34 27.41
C LEU A 201 -11.53 32.20 26.23
N TRP A 202 -12.11 33.37 26.49
CA TRP A 202 -12.76 34.16 25.42
C TRP A 202 -11.88 35.24 24.78
N VAL A 203 -10.79 35.65 25.44
CA VAL A 203 -9.84 36.63 24.88
C VAL A 203 -9.15 36.09 23.61
N PRO A 204 -8.61 34.85 23.57
CA PRO A 204 -7.95 34.34 22.36
C PRO A 204 -8.83 34.33 21.08
N PRO A 205 -10.07 33.79 21.07
CA PRO A 205 -10.91 33.86 19.87
C PRO A 205 -11.31 35.30 19.51
N LEU A 206 -11.46 36.19 20.50
CA LEU A 206 -11.73 37.61 20.23
C LEU A 206 -10.53 38.28 19.54
N LEU A 207 -9.31 38.05 20.02
CA LEU A 207 -8.09 38.59 19.42
C LEU A 207 -7.93 38.13 17.96
N LEU A 208 -8.20 36.86 17.68
CA LEU A 208 -8.15 36.32 16.32
C LEU A 208 -9.22 36.95 15.40
N GLY A 209 -10.44 37.13 15.91
CA GLY A 209 -11.51 37.81 15.19
C GLY A 209 -11.18 39.27 14.90
N VAL A 210 -10.71 40.02 15.91
CA VAL A 210 -10.28 41.42 15.78
C VAL A 210 -9.11 41.53 14.81
N GLY A 211 -8.16 40.60 14.84
CA GLY A 211 -7.07 40.54 13.85
C GLY A 211 -7.58 40.44 12.42
N SER A 212 -8.66 39.68 12.18
CA SER A 212 -9.29 39.63 10.86
C SER A 212 -9.93 40.95 10.42
N VAL A 213 -10.39 41.78 11.35
CA VAL A 213 -10.90 43.13 11.04
C VAL A 213 -9.73 44.08 10.80
N LEU A 214 -8.73 44.06 11.69
CA LEU A 214 -7.55 44.91 11.60
C LEU A 214 -6.82 44.75 10.26
N PHE A 215 -6.55 43.52 9.86
CA PHE A 215 -5.90 43.24 8.56
C PHE A 215 -6.84 43.44 7.36
N GLY A 216 -8.15 43.43 7.58
CA GLY A 216 -9.12 43.80 6.55
C GLY A 216 -9.09 45.30 6.28
N VAL A 217 -9.25 46.12 7.33
CA VAL A 217 -9.27 47.59 7.26
C VAL A 217 -7.92 48.16 6.87
N PHE A 218 -6.82 47.56 7.33
CA PHE A 218 -5.45 47.98 7.02
C PHE A 218 -4.63 46.86 6.35
N PRO A 219 -4.91 46.52 5.07
CA PRO A 219 -4.19 45.46 4.35
C PRO A 219 -2.67 45.71 4.25
N ALA A 220 -2.27 46.98 4.19
CA ALA A 220 -0.88 47.40 4.11
C ALA A 220 0.02 46.82 5.24
N LEU A 221 -0.56 46.50 6.41
CA LEU A 221 0.17 45.90 7.53
C LEU A 221 0.74 44.50 7.20
N ILE A 222 0.02 43.74 6.37
CA ILE A 222 0.38 42.36 6.01
C ILE A 222 0.88 42.23 4.58
N GLU A 223 0.62 43.23 3.74
CA GLU A 223 0.92 43.23 2.31
C GLU A 223 2.41 42.99 2.02
N GLN A 224 3.28 43.89 2.46
CA GLN A 224 4.72 43.79 2.21
C GLN A 224 5.42 42.79 3.14
N SER A 225 4.95 42.68 4.38
CA SER A 225 5.61 41.91 5.43
C SER A 225 5.36 40.40 5.31
N LEU A 226 4.18 40.00 4.81
CA LEU A 226 3.74 38.60 4.85
C LEU A 226 3.22 38.10 3.50
N ILE A 227 2.34 38.83 2.82
CA ILE A 227 1.69 38.35 1.59
C ILE A 227 2.63 38.40 0.40
N GLN A 228 3.39 39.50 0.23
CA GLN A 228 4.33 39.67 -0.88
C GLN A 228 5.41 38.57 -0.91
N PRO A 229 6.11 38.24 0.20
CA PRO A 229 7.09 37.15 0.19
C PRO A 229 6.46 35.79 -0.11
N VAL A 230 5.24 35.54 0.39
CA VAL A 230 4.51 34.29 0.12
C VAL A 230 4.16 34.19 -1.35
N PHE A 231 3.62 35.25 -1.95
CA PHE A 231 3.32 35.26 -3.38
C PHE A 231 4.58 35.03 -4.21
N ALA A 232 5.64 35.82 -3.99
CA ALA A 232 6.87 35.73 -4.77
C ALA A 232 7.50 34.32 -4.72
N ASN A 233 7.44 33.65 -3.57
CA ASN A 233 7.94 32.29 -3.42
C ASN A 233 7.08 31.23 -4.14
N ILE A 234 5.78 31.45 -4.29
CA ILE A 234 4.87 30.49 -4.94
C ILE A 234 4.82 30.73 -6.45
N SER A 235 4.81 31.99 -6.89
CA SER A 235 4.76 32.37 -8.30
C SER A 235 6.12 32.29 -8.99
N GLY A 236 7.22 32.44 -8.23
CA GLY A 236 8.55 32.62 -8.78
C GLY A 236 8.76 34.00 -9.44
N LEU A 237 7.82 34.94 -9.24
CA LEU A 237 7.82 36.28 -9.82
C LEU A 237 7.99 37.33 -8.72
N ASP A 238 8.85 38.32 -8.97
CA ASP A 238 9.07 39.45 -8.04
C ASP A 238 8.27 40.69 -8.46
N THR A 239 6.97 40.51 -8.69
CA THR A 239 6.04 41.58 -9.07
C THR A 239 5.43 42.22 -7.83
N SER A 240 5.47 43.55 -7.72
CA SER A 240 4.84 44.26 -6.59
C SER A 240 3.32 44.08 -6.61
N ILE A 241 2.77 43.53 -5.54
CA ILE A 241 1.33 43.41 -5.36
C ILE A 241 0.78 44.70 -4.76
N TYR A 242 -0.46 45.04 -5.11
CA TYR A 242 -1.24 46.08 -4.46
C TYR A 242 -2.52 45.50 -3.85
N LEU A 243 -2.71 45.65 -2.53
CA LEU A 243 -3.90 45.19 -1.81
C LEU A 243 -4.81 46.36 -1.41
N ALA A 244 -5.86 46.59 -2.20
CA ALA A 244 -6.93 47.50 -1.81
C ALA A 244 -8.16 46.74 -1.29
N LEU A 245 -8.79 47.27 -0.24
CA LEU A 245 -10.09 46.76 0.24
C LEU A 245 -11.20 46.95 -0.80
N TRP A 246 -11.11 48.00 -1.62
CA TRP A 246 -12.15 48.40 -2.56
C TRP A 246 -11.53 48.75 -3.92
N HIS A 247 -12.01 48.09 -4.98
CA HIS A 247 -11.53 48.28 -6.37
C HIS A 247 -12.57 48.95 -7.29
N GLY A 248 -13.65 49.51 -6.74
CA GLY A 248 -14.74 50.13 -7.49
C GLY A 248 -15.96 49.21 -7.64
N PHE A 249 -17.02 49.74 -8.27
CA PHE A 249 -18.17 48.93 -8.67
C PHE A 249 -17.79 48.07 -9.88
N ASN A 250 -17.64 46.76 -9.67
CA ASN A 250 -17.31 45.80 -10.71
C ASN A 250 -18.16 44.51 -10.58
N THR A 251 -18.01 43.59 -11.54
CA THR A 251 -18.74 42.31 -11.55
C THR A 251 -18.41 41.44 -10.34
N VAL A 252 -17.17 41.50 -9.85
CA VAL A 252 -16.69 40.76 -8.68
C VAL A 252 -17.44 41.18 -7.41
N LEU A 253 -17.62 42.48 -7.21
CA LEU A 253 -18.39 43.04 -6.11
C LEU A 253 -19.87 42.62 -6.18
N LEU A 254 -20.46 42.56 -7.38
CA LEU A 254 -21.82 42.08 -7.56
C LEU A 254 -21.95 40.60 -7.14
N LEU A 255 -21.01 39.74 -7.55
CA LEU A 255 -20.97 38.33 -7.12
C LEU A 255 -20.80 38.20 -5.60
N SER A 256 -20.04 39.10 -4.99
CA SER A 256 -19.83 39.16 -3.55
C SER A 256 -21.07 39.54 -2.77
N ILE A 257 -21.79 40.56 -3.23
CA ILE A 257 -23.09 40.98 -2.68
C ILE A 257 -24.10 39.83 -2.83
N LEU A 258 -24.15 39.22 -4.01
CA LEU A 258 -25.02 38.07 -4.29
C LEU A 258 -24.69 36.87 -3.38
N THR A 259 -23.41 36.60 -3.12
CA THR A 259 -22.97 35.57 -2.18
C THR A 259 -23.51 35.84 -0.77
N LEU A 260 -23.41 37.09 -0.30
CA LEU A 260 -23.90 37.50 1.03
C LEU A 260 -25.42 37.40 1.13
N ILE A 261 -26.16 37.88 0.11
CA ILE A 261 -27.62 37.86 0.09
C ILE A 261 -28.13 36.42 0.05
N ILE A 262 -27.66 35.61 -0.91
CA ILE A 262 -28.13 34.22 -1.07
C ILE A 262 -27.73 33.38 0.14
N GLY A 263 -26.48 33.49 0.61
CA GLY A 263 -26.02 32.77 1.80
C GLY A 263 -26.85 33.12 3.05
N THR A 264 -27.15 34.39 3.25
CA THR A 264 -27.98 34.84 4.37
C THR A 264 -29.43 34.36 4.23
N ALA A 265 -30.00 34.39 3.02
CA ALA A 265 -31.35 33.86 2.77
C ALA A 265 -31.42 32.35 3.04
N ILE A 266 -30.43 31.58 2.58
CA ILE A 266 -30.32 30.14 2.87
C ILE A 266 -30.17 29.91 4.37
N TYR A 267 -29.38 30.70 5.09
CA TYR A 267 -29.23 30.57 6.55
C TYR A 267 -30.58 30.67 7.29
N PHE A 268 -31.46 31.60 6.90
CA PHE A 268 -32.77 31.74 7.54
C PHE A 268 -33.77 30.64 7.15
N GLN A 269 -33.74 30.17 5.91
CA GLN A 269 -34.66 29.14 5.39
C GLN A 269 -34.21 27.71 5.75
N TRP A 270 -32.91 27.45 5.70
CA TRP A 270 -32.31 26.15 5.93
C TRP A 270 -31.81 26.08 7.37
N LYS A 271 -32.62 25.54 8.28
CA LYS A 271 -32.19 25.23 9.65
C LYS A 271 -31.60 23.82 9.76
N PRO A 272 -30.54 23.61 10.57
CA PRO A 272 -29.98 22.29 10.83
C PRO A 272 -30.99 21.44 11.58
N SER A 273 -31.13 20.17 11.19
CA SER A 273 -32.10 19.24 11.75
C SER A 273 -31.59 17.81 11.57
N GLU A 274 -31.81 16.96 12.57
CA GLU A 274 -31.46 15.53 12.52
C GLU A 274 -32.09 14.81 11.32
N GLY A 275 -33.33 15.13 10.95
CA GLY A 275 -33.99 14.54 9.80
C GLY A 275 -33.30 14.87 8.46
N LYS A 276 -32.68 16.05 8.35
CA LYS A 276 -31.86 16.41 7.18
C LYS A 276 -30.51 15.71 7.21
N PHE A 277 -29.90 15.59 8.38
CA PHE A 277 -28.68 14.82 8.57
C PHE A 277 -28.88 13.36 8.15
N ALA A 278 -29.98 12.73 8.59
CA ALA A 278 -30.32 11.36 8.23
C ALA A 278 -30.49 11.15 6.71
N ARG A 279 -30.89 12.17 5.95
CA ARG A 279 -30.95 12.08 4.48
C ARG A 279 -29.56 11.96 3.85
N THR A 280 -28.51 12.52 4.48
CA THR A 280 -27.14 12.34 3.97
C THR A 280 -26.59 10.94 4.19
N LEU A 281 -27.10 10.19 5.17
CA LEU A 281 -26.75 8.78 5.37
C LEU A 281 -27.15 7.92 4.16
N ARG A 282 -28.12 8.35 3.34
CA ARG A 282 -28.46 7.64 2.09
C ARG A 282 -27.33 7.64 1.07
N PHE A 283 -26.45 8.64 1.12
CA PHE A 283 -25.27 8.75 0.26
C PHE A 283 -24.00 8.17 0.89
N GLU A 284 -24.07 7.57 2.09
CA GLU A 284 -22.91 6.98 2.75
C GLU A 284 -22.27 5.83 1.97
N LYS A 285 -23.05 5.12 1.13
CA LYS A 285 -22.52 4.04 0.28
C LYS A 285 -21.37 4.49 -0.63
N ILE A 286 -21.32 5.76 -1.01
CA ILE A 286 -20.28 6.36 -1.86
C ILE A 286 -19.40 7.33 -1.04
N SER A 287 -19.50 7.31 0.29
CA SER A 287 -18.66 8.16 1.12
C SER A 287 -17.18 7.73 1.00
N PRO A 288 -16.23 8.68 1.07
CA PRO A 288 -14.80 8.35 1.07
C PRO A 288 -14.41 7.34 2.16
N GLN A 289 -15.10 7.38 3.31
CA GLN A 289 -14.90 6.43 4.39
C GLN A 289 -15.27 5.00 3.97
N THR A 290 -16.49 4.80 3.46
CA THR A 290 -16.96 3.47 3.05
C THR A 290 -16.16 2.90 1.88
N LEU A 291 -15.72 3.75 0.94
CA LEU A 291 -14.82 3.34 -0.13
C LEU A 291 -13.49 2.81 0.44
N LEU A 292 -12.87 3.57 1.35
CA LEU A 292 -11.59 3.18 1.95
C LEU A 292 -11.70 1.89 2.78
N GLU A 293 -12.77 1.77 3.58
CA GLU A 293 -13.07 0.54 4.33
C GLU A 293 -13.29 -0.65 3.39
N GLY A 294 -14.02 -0.45 2.28
CA GLY A 294 -14.21 -1.46 1.25
C GLY A 294 -12.89 -1.92 0.61
N PHE A 295 -11.98 -0.98 0.30
CA PHE A 295 -10.64 -1.31 -0.18
C PHE A 295 -9.84 -2.11 0.85
N ALA A 296 -9.90 -1.74 2.14
CA ALA A 296 -9.19 -2.45 3.20
C ALA A 296 -9.69 -3.90 3.35
N VAL A 297 -11.01 -4.11 3.33
CA VAL A 297 -11.62 -5.45 3.36
C VAL A 297 -11.29 -6.25 2.11
N GLY A 298 -11.35 -5.63 0.93
CA GLY A 298 -10.94 -6.23 -0.34
C GLY A 298 -9.48 -6.68 -0.31
N PHE A 299 -8.58 -5.85 0.22
CA PHE A 299 -7.18 -6.18 0.37
C PHE A 299 -6.95 -7.37 1.32
N HIS A 300 -7.62 -7.36 2.48
CA HIS A 300 -7.52 -8.45 3.45
C HIS A 300 -8.04 -9.79 2.89
N THR A 301 -9.18 -9.77 2.19
CA THR A 301 -9.74 -10.97 1.56
C THR A 301 -8.84 -11.50 0.46
N PHE A 302 -8.29 -10.62 -0.39
CA PHE A 302 -7.30 -10.99 -1.40
C PHE A 302 -6.06 -11.63 -0.77
N ALA A 303 -5.49 -11.01 0.27
CA ALA A 303 -4.35 -11.57 0.99
C ALA A 303 -4.66 -12.96 1.56
N GLY A 304 -5.84 -13.16 2.13
CA GLY A 304 -6.27 -14.48 2.62
C GLY A 304 -6.42 -15.53 1.52
N VAL A 305 -6.94 -15.16 0.34
CA VAL A 305 -7.03 -16.05 -0.82
C VAL A 305 -5.64 -16.41 -1.33
N TRP A 306 -4.76 -15.42 -1.47
CA TRP A 306 -3.38 -15.59 -1.92
C TRP A 306 -2.60 -16.54 -0.99
N THR A 307 -2.66 -16.30 0.32
CA THR A 307 -2.00 -17.14 1.32
C THR A 307 -2.52 -18.57 1.26
N ARG A 308 -3.83 -18.79 1.15
CA ARG A 308 -4.37 -20.17 1.03
C ARG A 308 -3.97 -20.86 -0.28
N ALA A 309 -3.82 -20.11 -1.36
CA ALA A 309 -3.38 -20.67 -2.64
C ALA A 309 -1.91 -21.14 -2.56
N VAL A 310 -1.03 -20.29 -2.05
CA VAL A 310 0.41 -20.56 -1.97
C VAL A 310 0.74 -21.49 -0.80
N GLN A 311 0.29 -21.16 0.41
CA GLN A 311 0.56 -21.88 1.67
C GLN A 311 -0.56 -22.86 2.04
N ASN A 312 -0.87 -23.79 1.14
CA ASN A 312 -1.94 -24.76 1.33
C ASN A 312 -1.60 -25.93 2.29
N GLY A 313 -0.36 -26.02 2.76
CA GLY A 313 0.10 -27.05 3.71
C GLY A 313 0.45 -28.41 3.09
N TYR A 314 0.19 -28.62 1.79
CA TYR A 314 0.49 -29.89 1.13
C TYR A 314 1.87 -29.86 0.45
N LEU A 315 2.79 -30.71 0.91
CA LEU A 315 4.15 -30.83 0.37
C LEU A 315 4.17 -31.00 -1.16
N ARG A 316 3.21 -31.77 -1.70
CA ARG A 316 3.06 -31.94 -3.16
C ARG A 316 2.97 -30.62 -3.91
N ASN A 317 2.17 -29.67 -3.41
CA ASN A 317 1.98 -28.41 -4.10
C ASN A 317 3.24 -27.54 -4.02
N TYR A 318 3.96 -27.58 -2.89
CA TYR A 318 5.25 -26.90 -2.78
C TYR A 318 6.30 -27.46 -3.73
N VAL A 319 6.44 -28.79 -3.80
CA VAL A 319 7.35 -29.47 -4.76
C VAL A 319 6.95 -29.14 -6.20
N LEU A 320 5.65 -29.17 -6.50
CA LEU A 320 5.15 -28.80 -7.83
C LEU A 320 5.49 -27.34 -8.17
N SER A 321 5.31 -26.41 -7.24
CA SER A 321 5.67 -25.01 -7.44
C SER A 321 7.16 -24.83 -7.69
N ILE A 322 8.03 -25.55 -6.96
CA ILE A 322 9.48 -25.51 -7.17
C ILE A 322 9.84 -26.06 -8.56
N LEU A 323 9.33 -27.25 -8.92
CA LEU A 323 9.60 -27.85 -10.23
C LEU A 323 9.05 -26.99 -11.36
N ALA A 324 7.83 -26.46 -11.24
CA ALA A 324 7.25 -25.57 -12.23
C ALA A 324 8.07 -24.29 -12.39
N PHE A 325 8.53 -23.70 -11.28
CA PHE A 325 9.39 -22.53 -11.31
C PHE A 325 10.73 -22.80 -12.00
N LEU A 326 11.41 -23.90 -11.67
CA LEU A 326 12.65 -24.30 -12.31
C LEU A 326 12.45 -24.56 -13.81
N THR A 327 11.41 -25.31 -14.18
CA THR A 327 11.05 -25.56 -15.59
C THR A 327 10.79 -24.26 -16.35
N VAL A 328 10.09 -23.28 -15.75
CA VAL A 328 9.82 -21.98 -16.38
C VAL A 328 11.11 -21.17 -16.55
N ILE A 329 11.98 -21.12 -15.54
CA ILE A 329 13.26 -20.40 -15.63
C ILE A 329 14.16 -21.03 -16.69
N MET A 330 14.31 -22.36 -16.68
CA MET A 330 15.12 -23.07 -17.64
C MET A 330 14.56 -22.90 -19.06
N GLY A 331 13.24 -23.04 -19.23
CA GLY A 331 12.58 -22.78 -20.51
C GLY A 331 12.73 -21.34 -21.00
N TYR A 332 12.71 -20.36 -20.10
CA TYR A 332 12.97 -18.96 -20.43
C TYR A 332 14.41 -18.75 -20.94
N ARG A 333 15.40 -19.42 -20.33
CA ARG A 333 16.79 -19.36 -20.81
C ARG A 333 16.97 -19.96 -22.19
N PHE A 334 16.34 -21.10 -22.47
CA PHE A 334 16.33 -21.65 -23.83
C PHE A 334 15.66 -20.69 -24.83
N TYR A 335 14.61 -19.98 -24.43
CA TYR A 335 13.95 -18.98 -25.27
C TYR A 335 14.83 -17.74 -25.55
N GLU A 336 15.64 -17.28 -24.59
CA GLU A 336 16.55 -16.14 -24.76
C GLU A 336 17.72 -16.39 -25.74
N GLY A 337 17.83 -17.60 -26.31
CA GLY A 337 18.74 -17.86 -27.44
C GLY A 337 19.95 -18.73 -27.10
N VAL A 338 19.87 -19.58 -26.07
CA VAL A 338 20.83 -20.67 -25.89
C VAL A 338 20.66 -21.64 -27.05
N SER A 339 21.61 -21.64 -27.99
CA SER A 339 21.66 -22.61 -29.07
C SER A 339 22.17 -23.93 -28.55
N ILE A 340 21.32 -24.96 -28.58
CA ILE A 340 21.74 -26.34 -28.31
C ILE A 340 22.67 -26.76 -29.44
N TYR A 341 23.96 -26.84 -29.14
CA TYR A 341 24.93 -27.51 -29.99
C TYR A 341 25.05 -28.97 -29.51
N LEU A 342 25.16 -29.89 -30.45
CA LEU A 342 25.33 -31.32 -30.22
C LEU A 342 26.32 -31.82 -31.27
N ASP A 343 27.59 -31.94 -30.89
CA ASP A 343 28.63 -32.52 -31.75
C ASP A 343 28.51 -34.05 -31.72
N TRP A 344 27.76 -34.57 -32.69
CA TRP A 344 27.56 -36.01 -32.89
C TRP A 344 28.86 -36.80 -33.06
N ASN A 345 29.98 -36.14 -33.37
CA ASN A 345 31.27 -36.81 -33.56
C ASN A 345 32.03 -37.04 -32.24
N GLN A 346 31.65 -36.37 -31.14
CA GLN A 346 32.27 -36.54 -29.83
C GLN A 346 31.56 -37.58 -28.95
N LEU A 347 30.45 -38.14 -29.43
CA LEU A 347 29.71 -39.18 -28.71
C LEU A 347 30.48 -40.50 -28.74
N SER A 348 30.58 -41.15 -27.58
CA SER A 348 31.18 -42.48 -27.46
C SER A 348 30.35 -43.55 -28.15
N GLU A 349 31.01 -44.56 -28.72
CA GLU A 349 30.34 -45.73 -29.28
C GLU A 349 29.54 -46.47 -28.18
N ILE A 350 28.30 -46.85 -28.52
CA ILE A 350 27.40 -47.53 -27.58
C ILE A 350 27.71 -49.03 -27.61
N THR A 351 28.04 -49.61 -26.46
CA THR A 351 28.27 -51.04 -26.32
C THR A 351 26.96 -51.82 -26.12
N PRO A 352 26.85 -53.08 -26.59
CA PRO A 352 25.65 -53.90 -26.38
C PRO A 352 25.31 -54.10 -24.89
N SER A 353 26.32 -54.16 -24.01
CA SER A 353 26.15 -54.24 -22.56
C SER A 353 25.45 -53.01 -21.98
N GLU A 354 25.81 -51.80 -22.43
CA GLU A 354 25.17 -50.56 -22.00
C GLU A 354 23.70 -50.53 -22.42
N VAL A 355 23.39 -50.93 -23.67
CA VAL A 355 22.00 -50.98 -24.16
C VAL A 355 21.13 -51.89 -23.31
N ILE A 356 21.64 -53.08 -22.94
CA ILE A 356 20.89 -54.03 -22.10
C ILE A 356 20.61 -53.42 -20.72
N VAL A 357 21.61 -52.80 -20.09
CA VAL A 357 21.47 -52.19 -18.75
C VAL A 357 20.52 -50.99 -18.78
N VAL A 358 20.62 -50.10 -19.77
CA VAL A 358 19.67 -48.98 -19.95
C VAL A 358 18.26 -49.50 -20.16
N THR A 359 18.08 -50.52 -21.01
CA THR A 359 16.75 -51.09 -21.30
C THR A 359 16.12 -51.67 -20.04
N LEU A 360 16.89 -52.43 -19.26
CA LEU A 360 16.47 -52.96 -17.97
C LEU A 360 16.08 -51.83 -17.01
N MET A 361 16.90 -50.78 -16.92
CA MET A 361 16.66 -49.62 -16.07
C MET A 361 15.36 -48.90 -16.45
N VAL A 362 15.13 -48.63 -17.74
CA VAL A 362 13.91 -47.97 -18.24
C VAL A 362 12.67 -48.82 -17.94
N ILE A 363 12.73 -50.14 -18.18
CA ILE A 363 11.62 -51.05 -17.85
C ILE A 363 11.32 -51.01 -16.36
N SER A 364 12.35 -51.05 -15.50
CA SER A 364 12.20 -50.98 -14.05
C SER A 364 11.61 -49.65 -13.58
N ILE A 365 12.00 -48.52 -14.17
CA ILE A 365 11.43 -47.20 -13.87
C ILE A 365 9.95 -47.14 -14.25
N ILE A 366 9.60 -47.56 -15.47
CA ILE A 366 8.20 -47.59 -15.94
C ILE A 366 7.36 -48.48 -15.03
N PHE A 367 7.86 -49.67 -14.68
CA PHE A 367 7.19 -50.59 -13.78
C PHE A 367 7.00 -49.99 -12.39
N ALA A 368 8.02 -49.32 -11.83
CA ALA A 368 7.93 -48.67 -10.53
C ALA A 368 6.84 -47.58 -10.48
N ILE A 369 6.67 -46.81 -11.57
CA ILE A 369 5.69 -45.73 -11.71
C ILE A 369 4.26 -46.27 -11.90
N VAL A 370 4.09 -47.32 -12.70
CA VAL A 370 2.77 -47.88 -13.04
C VAL A 370 2.26 -48.85 -11.96
N SER A 371 3.17 -49.50 -11.23
CA SER A 371 2.83 -50.47 -10.20
C SER A 371 1.88 -49.89 -9.13
N THR A 372 0.83 -50.65 -8.82
CA THR A 372 -0.11 -50.35 -7.74
C THR A 372 0.35 -50.86 -6.38
N SER A 373 1.40 -51.70 -6.36
CA SER A 373 1.97 -52.29 -5.15
C SER A 373 3.28 -51.59 -4.76
N ARG A 374 3.36 -51.15 -3.50
CA ARG A 374 4.55 -50.46 -2.96
C ARG A 374 5.77 -51.38 -2.91
N THR A 375 5.57 -52.66 -2.59
CA THR A 375 6.66 -53.65 -2.54
C THR A 375 7.25 -53.85 -3.93
N ALA A 376 6.41 -53.98 -4.95
CA ALA A 376 6.84 -54.11 -6.34
C ALA A 376 7.59 -52.86 -6.82
N SER A 377 7.14 -51.65 -6.46
CA SER A 377 7.86 -50.42 -6.78
C SER A 377 9.23 -50.33 -6.11
N ILE A 378 9.36 -50.74 -4.84
CA ILE A 378 10.67 -50.74 -4.14
C ILE A 378 11.63 -51.74 -4.77
N VAL A 379 11.16 -52.96 -5.07
CA VAL A 379 12.01 -53.97 -5.73
C VAL A 379 12.48 -53.45 -7.09
N ALA A 380 11.60 -52.81 -7.85
CA ALA A 380 11.96 -52.22 -9.14
C ALA A 380 12.97 -51.05 -9.00
N LEU A 381 12.84 -50.21 -7.97
CA LEU A 381 13.85 -49.20 -7.65
C LEU A 381 15.19 -49.82 -7.28
N GLY A 382 15.20 -50.97 -6.59
CA GLY A 382 16.42 -51.73 -6.34
C GLY A 382 17.10 -52.19 -7.64
N VAL A 383 16.32 -52.67 -8.61
CA VAL A 383 16.86 -53.03 -9.94
C VAL A 383 17.53 -51.83 -10.64
N VAL A 384 16.97 -50.63 -10.48
CA VAL A 384 17.59 -49.38 -10.97
C VAL A 384 18.92 -49.10 -10.27
N GLY A 385 18.99 -49.29 -8.95
CA GLY A 385 20.23 -49.15 -8.18
C GLY A 385 21.31 -50.15 -8.59
N PHE A 386 20.96 -51.42 -8.85
CA PHE A 386 21.88 -52.41 -9.40
C PHE A 386 22.32 -52.07 -10.83
N ALA A 387 21.44 -51.52 -11.66
CA ALA A 387 21.82 -51.06 -13.00
C ALA A 387 22.85 -49.90 -12.93
N ASN A 388 22.69 -48.96 -11.99
CA ASN A 388 23.69 -47.91 -11.72
C ASN A 388 25.04 -48.49 -11.25
N CYS A 389 25.02 -49.55 -10.43
CA CYS A 389 26.23 -50.25 -10.01
C CYS A 389 27.01 -50.83 -11.21
N LEU A 390 26.30 -51.43 -12.17
CA LEU A 390 26.92 -51.93 -13.41
C LEU A 390 27.54 -50.80 -14.22
N PHE A 391 26.90 -49.64 -14.31
CA PHE A 391 27.49 -48.46 -14.96
C PHE A 391 28.80 -48.01 -14.30
N PHE A 392 28.83 -47.92 -12.97
CA PHE A 392 30.08 -47.60 -12.27
C PHE A 392 31.18 -48.62 -12.55
N LEU A 393 30.83 -49.90 -12.69
CA LEU A 393 31.80 -50.93 -13.04
C LEU A 393 32.30 -50.81 -14.49
N PHE A 394 31.40 -50.55 -15.45
CA PHE A 394 31.77 -50.35 -16.86
C PHE A 394 32.71 -49.15 -17.04
N TYR A 395 32.48 -48.06 -16.30
CA TYR A 395 33.31 -46.86 -16.32
C TYR A 395 34.44 -46.88 -15.28
N SER A 396 34.87 -48.05 -14.82
CA SER A 396 36.05 -48.25 -13.96
C SER A 396 36.04 -47.49 -12.62
N ALA A 397 34.87 -47.35 -12.01
CA ALA A 397 34.64 -46.77 -10.68
C ALA A 397 34.23 -47.85 -9.65
N PRO A 398 35.12 -48.78 -9.27
CA PRO A 398 34.79 -49.93 -8.44
C PRO A 398 34.36 -49.55 -7.01
N ASP A 399 34.94 -48.49 -6.43
CA ASP A 399 34.57 -48.03 -5.08
C ASP A 399 33.12 -47.48 -5.05
N LEU A 400 32.72 -46.75 -6.09
CA LEU A 400 31.34 -46.27 -6.25
C LEU A 400 30.37 -47.45 -6.47
N ALA A 401 30.78 -48.46 -7.23
CA ALA A 401 29.96 -49.66 -7.43
C ALA A 401 29.72 -50.43 -6.12
N MET A 402 30.78 -50.68 -5.32
CA MET A 402 30.66 -51.40 -4.04
C MET A 402 29.78 -50.64 -3.03
N THR A 403 29.95 -49.32 -2.96
CA THR A 403 29.14 -48.47 -2.07
C THR A 403 27.68 -48.41 -2.51
N GLN A 404 27.42 -48.20 -3.81
CA GLN A 404 26.07 -48.19 -4.37
C GLN A 404 25.35 -49.51 -4.13
N PHE A 405 26.00 -50.65 -4.40
CA PHE A 405 25.47 -51.98 -4.13
C PHE A 405 25.04 -52.14 -2.66
N SER A 406 25.91 -51.74 -1.74
CA SER A 406 25.69 -51.88 -0.30
C SER A 406 24.54 -51.00 0.19
N ILE A 407 24.56 -49.72 -0.20
CA ILE A 407 23.54 -48.74 0.22
C ILE A 407 22.17 -49.09 -0.35
N ASP A 408 22.10 -49.49 -1.63
CA ASP A 408 20.83 -49.80 -2.27
C ASP A 408 20.20 -51.07 -1.66
N THR A 409 21.02 -52.09 -1.38
CA THR A 409 20.57 -53.29 -0.65
C THR A 409 20.02 -52.94 0.73
N LEU A 410 20.74 -52.13 1.51
CA LEU A 410 20.28 -51.68 2.83
C LEU A 410 19.00 -50.84 2.74
N THR A 411 18.91 -49.96 1.76
CA THR A 411 17.76 -49.06 1.56
C THR A 411 16.51 -49.85 1.21
N VAL A 412 16.60 -50.82 0.30
CA VAL A 412 15.50 -51.74 -0.03
C VAL A 412 15.06 -52.52 1.21
N LEU A 413 16.00 -53.08 1.99
CA LEU A 413 15.67 -53.81 3.22
C LEU A 413 14.97 -52.91 4.25
N LEU A 414 15.48 -51.70 4.50
CA LEU A 414 14.88 -50.73 5.42
C LEU A 414 13.48 -50.32 4.97
N PHE A 415 13.28 -50.01 3.69
CA PHE A 415 11.96 -49.67 3.17
C PHE A 415 10.98 -50.85 3.28
N MET A 416 11.43 -52.08 3.02
CA MET A 416 10.60 -53.27 3.19
C MET A 416 10.16 -53.45 4.64
N LEU A 417 11.06 -53.27 5.61
CA LEU A 417 10.73 -53.33 7.04
C LEU A 417 9.70 -52.28 7.45
N VAL A 418 9.82 -51.04 6.94
CA VAL A 418 8.87 -49.96 7.22
C VAL A 418 7.52 -50.21 6.55
N LEU A 419 7.49 -50.74 5.33
CA LEU A 419 6.26 -51.01 4.59
C LEU A 419 5.31 -51.97 5.32
N PHE A 420 5.84 -52.98 6.01
CA PHE A 420 5.03 -53.93 6.78
C PHE A 420 4.21 -53.26 7.89
N LYS A 421 4.61 -52.07 8.35
CA LYS A 421 3.89 -51.30 9.37
C LYS A 421 2.89 -50.29 8.80
N LEU A 422 2.84 -50.10 7.48
CA LEU A 422 1.96 -49.11 6.86
C LEU A 422 0.56 -49.69 6.53
N PRO A 423 -0.51 -48.89 6.66
CA PRO A 423 -1.85 -49.32 6.25
C PRO A 423 -1.93 -49.56 4.74
N LYS A 424 -2.90 -50.40 4.33
CA LYS A 424 -3.16 -50.77 2.93
C LYS A 424 -3.29 -49.53 2.03
N ASN A 425 -2.83 -49.67 0.79
CA ASN A 425 -2.78 -48.60 -0.20
C ASN A 425 -4.16 -47.96 -0.42
N LYS A 426 -4.25 -46.64 -0.20
CA LYS A 426 -5.38 -45.81 -0.61
C LYS A 426 -4.97 -44.91 -1.77
N ILE A 427 -5.76 -44.90 -2.84
CA ILE A 427 -5.50 -44.08 -4.02
C ILE A 427 -6.19 -42.71 -3.82
N PHE A 428 -5.40 -41.68 -3.51
CA PHE A 428 -5.91 -40.32 -3.28
C PHE A 428 -5.80 -39.39 -4.50
N SER A 429 -5.23 -39.85 -5.62
CA SER A 429 -4.95 -39.00 -6.79
C SER A 429 -5.87 -39.28 -7.98
N SER A 430 -6.50 -38.23 -8.50
CA SER A 430 -7.35 -38.28 -9.71
C SER A 430 -6.52 -38.36 -11.00
N LYS A 431 -7.14 -38.82 -12.09
CA LYS A 431 -6.48 -38.92 -13.42
C LYS A 431 -5.90 -37.58 -13.88
N ARG A 432 -6.65 -36.48 -13.75
CA ARG A 432 -6.23 -35.13 -14.15
C ARG A 432 -4.96 -34.69 -13.43
N ILE A 433 -4.91 -34.95 -12.12
CA ILE A 433 -3.77 -34.61 -11.28
C ILE A 433 -2.53 -35.42 -11.70
N ARG A 434 -2.69 -36.72 -12.00
CA ARG A 434 -1.58 -37.56 -12.48
C ARG A 434 -1.05 -37.09 -13.83
N ILE A 435 -1.93 -36.70 -14.75
CA ILE A 435 -1.52 -36.18 -16.07
C ILE A 435 -0.74 -34.88 -15.92
N ARG A 436 -1.23 -33.93 -15.09
CA ARG A 436 -0.51 -32.69 -14.80
C ARG A 436 0.90 -32.95 -14.27
N ASP A 437 1.00 -33.82 -13.26
CA ASP A 437 2.29 -34.12 -12.64
C ASP A 437 3.21 -34.87 -13.60
N ALA A 438 2.67 -35.78 -14.43
CA ALA A 438 3.45 -36.46 -15.47
C ALA A 438 4.00 -35.49 -16.52
N VAL A 439 3.18 -34.55 -17.01
CA VAL A 439 3.62 -33.52 -17.96
C VAL A 439 4.75 -32.69 -17.36
N LEU A 440 4.58 -32.20 -16.12
CA LEU A 440 5.62 -31.40 -15.46
C LEU A 440 6.91 -32.19 -15.24
N SER A 441 6.83 -33.43 -14.77
CA SER A 441 8.01 -34.28 -14.53
C SER A 441 8.73 -34.63 -15.83
N VAL A 442 8.01 -34.92 -16.92
CA VAL A 442 8.61 -35.19 -18.24
C VAL A 442 9.28 -33.94 -18.78
N LEU A 443 8.62 -32.78 -18.73
CA LEU A 443 9.22 -31.51 -19.17
C LEU A 443 10.48 -31.18 -18.38
N PHE A 444 10.41 -31.28 -17.05
CA PHE A 444 11.57 -31.03 -16.19
C PHE A 444 12.71 -32.00 -16.48
N GLY A 445 12.41 -33.31 -16.60
CA GLY A 445 13.41 -34.33 -16.92
C GLY A 445 14.06 -34.12 -18.29
N LEU A 446 13.28 -33.76 -19.32
CA LEU A 446 13.80 -33.43 -20.65
C LEU A 446 14.73 -32.20 -20.60
N LEU A 447 14.35 -31.15 -19.89
CA LEU A 447 15.19 -29.96 -19.77
C LEU A 447 16.51 -30.28 -19.03
N ILE A 448 16.47 -31.10 -17.97
CA ILE A 448 17.69 -31.55 -17.28
C ILE A 448 18.55 -32.44 -18.18
N ALA A 449 17.94 -33.29 -19.00
CA ALA A 449 18.66 -34.11 -19.98
C ALA A 449 19.37 -33.23 -21.01
N ILE A 450 18.67 -32.22 -21.56
CA ILE A 450 19.27 -31.27 -22.51
C ILE A 450 20.41 -30.49 -21.85
N LEU A 451 20.22 -29.96 -20.64
CA LEU A 451 21.28 -29.25 -19.92
C LEU A 451 22.48 -30.15 -19.65
N THR A 452 22.26 -31.41 -19.25
CA THR A 452 23.35 -32.35 -19.03
C THR A 452 24.14 -32.59 -20.32
N LEU A 453 23.45 -32.73 -21.46
CA LEU A 453 24.10 -32.89 -22.76
C LEU A 453 24.91 -31.65 -23.16
N GLU A 454 24.40 -30.45 -22.88
CA GLU A 454 25.11 -29.18 -23.14
C GLU A 454 26.39 -29.05 -22.30
N VAL A 455 26.34 -29.42 -21.01
CA VAL A 455 27.52 -29.39 -20.13
C VAL A 455 28.63 -30.33 -20.60
N PHE A 456 28.30 -31.42 -21.28
CA PHE A 456 29.31 -32.35 -21.83
C PHE A 456 30.15 -31.74 -22.96
N GLU A 457 29.68 -30.69 -23.61
CA GLU A 457 30.41 -30.02 -24.68
C GLU A 457 31.38 -28.95 -24.19
N GLU A 458 31.29 -28.55 -22.92
CA GLU A 458 32.25 -27.60 -22.35
C GLU A 458 33.64 -28.24 -22.20
N PRO A 459 34.73 -27.54 -22.56
CA PRO A 459 36.08 -28.07 -22.43
C PRO A 459 36.38 -28.45 -20.98
N SER A 460 36.64 -29.73 -20.73
CA SER A 460 37.03 -30.20 -19.41
C SER A 460 38.49 -29.84 -19.10
N VAL A 461 38.72 -29.08 -18.02
CA VAL A 461 40.07 -28.79 -17.52
C VAL A 461 40.55 -30.00 -16.71
N THR A 462 41.55 -30.73 -17.22
CA THR A 462 42.02 -32.00 -16.62
C THR A 462 43.20 -31.85 -15.66
N ASP A 463 43.68 -30.63 -15.43
CA ASP A 463 44.92 -30.36 -14.66
C ASP A 463 44.83 -30.86 -13.21
N ILE A 464 43.68 -30.68 -12.57
CA ILE A 464 43.44 -31.14 -11.19
C ILE A 464 43.42 -32.68 -11.13
N SER A 465 42.77 -33.34 -12.10
CA SER A 465 42.72 -34.80 -12.17
C SER A 465 44.10 -35.41 -12.38
N LYS A 466 44.92 -34.80 -13.24
CA LYS A 466 46.32 -35.21 -13.45
C LYS A 466 47.16 -35.05 -12.19
N TYR A 467 47.02 -33.91 -11.50
CA TYR A 467 47.72 -33.67 -10.24
C TYR A 467 47.45 -34.78 -9.21
N TYR A 468 46.18 -35.17 -9.03
CA TYR A 468 45.85 -36.25 -8.09
C TYR A 468 46.39 -37.61 -8.54
N ALA A 469 46.29 -37.93 -9.84
CA ALA A 469 46.81 -39.19 -10.38
C ALA A 469 48.33 -39.32 -10.16
N ASP A 470 49.09 -38.25 -10.45
CA ASP A 470 50.55 -38.26 -10.35
C ASP A 470 51.03 -38.27 -8.88
N ASN A 471 50.31 -37.59 -7.99
CA ASN A 471 50.76 -37.36 -6.61
C ASN A 471 50.13 -38.28 -5.56
N ALA A 472 49.09 -39.07 -5.88
CA ALA A 472 48.43 -39.96 -4.92
C ALA A 472 49.41 -40.95 -4.25
N TYR A 473 50.31 -41.55 -5.02
CA TYR A 473 51.31 -42.46 -4.45
C TYR A 473 52.54 -41.71 -3.91
N LEU A 474 52.97 -40.64 -4.59
CA LEU A 474 54.19 -39.93 -4.25
C LEU A 474 54.07 -39.13 -2.94
N LEU A 475 53.00 -38.35 -2.80
CA LEU A 475 52.77 -37.49 -1.63
C LEU A 475 51.94 -38.20 -0.55
N ALA A 476 50.79 -38.77 -0.92
CA ALA A 476 49.81 -39.34 0.02
C ALA A 476 50.01 -40.85 0.32
N LYS A 477 51.00 -41.49 -0.32
CA LYS A 477 51.39 -42.90 -0.10
C LYS A 477 50.29 -43.95 -0.34
N GLY A 478 49.26 -43.62 -1.12
CA GLY A 478 48.18 -44.55 -1.46
C GLY A 478 48.11 -44.87 -2.96
N ARG A 479 47.72 -46.12 -3.28
CA ARG A 479 47.54 -46.57 -4.68
C ARG A 479 46.12 -46.37 -5.20
N ASN A 480 45.13 -46.38 -4.30
CA ASN A 480 43.75 -46.09 -4.65
C ASN A 480 43.56 -44.57 -4.63
N VAL A 481 43.53 -43.96 -5.81
CA VAL A 481 43.41 -42.51 -5.97
C VAL A 481 42.10 -41.98 -5.38
N VAL A 482 40.98 -42.70 -5.53
CA VAL A 482 39.67 -42.29 -4.99
C VAL A 482 39.71 -42.26 -3.47
N ASN A 483 40.17 -43.34 -2.83
CA ASN A 483 40.29 -43.39 -1.38
C ASN A 483 41.26 -42.32 -0.85
N VAL A 484 42.40 -42.11 -1.52
CA VAL A 484 43.37 -41.07 -1.16
C VAL A 484 42.75 -39.67 -1.24
N ILE A 485 41.95 -39.39 -2.26
CA ILE A 485 41.22 -38.12 -2.36
C ILE A 485 40.28 -37.96 -1.17
N LEU A 486 39.50 -38.99 -0.84
CA LEU A 486 38.50 -38.92 0.24
C LEU A 486 39.14 -38.77 1.63
N VAL A 487 40.25 -39.46 1.92
CA VAL A 487 40.80 -39.49 3.29
C VAL A 487 41.95 -38.52 3.54
N ASP A 488 42.68 -38.12 2.51
CA ASP A 488 43.85 -37.25 2.63
C ASP A 488 43.61 -35.88 1.99
N TYR A 489 43.55 -35.80 0.66
CA TYR A 489 43.43 -34.50 -0.05
C TYR A 489 42.14 -33.73 0.29
N ARG A 490 41.01 -34.43 0.42
CA ARG A 490 39.69 -33.87 0.74
C ARG A 490 39.07 -34.55 1.98
N GLY A 491 39.92 -34.94 2.93
CA GLY A 491 39.54 -35.56 4.21
C GLY A 491 38.46 -34.80 5.00
N MET A 492 38.42 -33.48 4.85
CA MET A 492 37.43 -32.63 5.51
C MET A 492 36.00 -32.93 5.05
N ASP A 493 35.79 -33.22 3.75
CA ASP A 493 34.46 -33.52 3.22
C ASP A 493 33.93 -34.83 3.81
N THR A 494 34.79 -35.87 3.87
CA THR A 494 34.46 -37.16 4.49
C THR A 494 34.20 -37.05 6.00
N LEU A 495 34.91 -36.16 6.71
CA LEU A 495 34.62 -35.88 8.12
C LEU A 495 33.21 -35.30 8.30
N VAL A 496 32.81 -34.36 7.44
CA VAL A 496 31.47 -33.75 7.48
C VAL A 496 30.40 -34.75 7.10
N GLU A 497 30.60 -35.56 6.06
CA GLU A 497 29.68 -36.64 5.67
C GLU A 497 29.47 -37.65 6.81
N THR A 498 30.55 -38.07 7.47
CA THR A 498 30.48 -38.96 8.64
C THR A 498 29.67 -38.33 9.77
N THR A 499 29.85 -37.02 9.99
CA THR A 499 29.09 -36.26 10.98
C THR A 499 27.60 -36.22 10.64
N VAL A 500 27.23 -36.04 9.37
CA VAL A 500 25.83 -36.08 8.90
C VAL A 500 25.20 -37.45 9.17
N LEU A 501 25.92 -38.55 8.92
CA LEU A 501 25.44 -39.91 9.21
C LEU A 501 25.23 -40.14 10.71
N ILE A 502 26.15 -39.66 11.56
CA ILE A 502 25.99 -39.74 13.02
C ILE A 502 24.76 -38.97 13.47
N ILE A 503 24.56 -37.74 12.97
CA ILE A 503 23.38 -36.91 13.30
C ILE A 503 22.09 -37.59 12.83
N ALA A 504 22.07 -38.15 11.62
CA ALA A 504 20.91 -38.88 11.11
C ALA A 504 20.60 -40.11 11.98
N ALA A 505 21.62 -40.88 12.37
CA ALA A 505 21.47 -42.04 13.24
C ALA A 505 20.93 -41.67 14.63
N ILE A 506 21.47 -40.60 15.25
CA ILE A 506 20.98 -40.06 16.52
C ILE A 506 19.53 -39.57 16.36
N GLY A 507 19.22 -38.84 15.28
CA GLY A 507 17.87 -38.35 15.01
C GLY A 507 16.84 -39.48 14.86
N VAL A 508 17.17 -40.53 14.12
CA VAL A 508 16.32 -41.74 14.01
C VAL A 508 16.15 -42.41 15.37
N PHE A 509 17.24 -42.59 16.14
CA PHE A 509 17.16 -43.17 17.48
C PHE A 509 16.27 -42.35 18.41
N SER A 510 16.44 -41.02 18.42
CA SER A 510 15.62 -40.09 19.20
C SER A 510 14.15 -40.16 18.79
N LEU A 511 13.81 -40.19 17.49
CA LEU A 511 12.43 -40.30 17.03
C LEU A 511 11.77 -41.64 17.42
N ILE A 512 12.53 -42.73 17.47
CA ILE A 512 12.03 -44.04 17.91
C ILE A 512 11.81 -44.07 19.43
N LYS A 513 12.68 -43.42 20.21
CA LYS A 513 12.63 -43.44 21.68
C LYS A 513 11.72 -42.36 22.28
N LEU A 514 11.52 -41.24 21.58
CA LEU A 514 10.75 -40.12 22.08
C LEU A 514 9.25 -40.44 22.02
N ASN A 515 8.68 -40.85 23.16
CA ASN A 515 7.25 -41.12 23.27
C ASN A 515 6.51 -39.87 23.78
N LEU A 516 5.90 -39.11 22.86
CA LEU A 516 5.23 -37.84 23.17
C LEU A 516 3.79 -38.01 23.71
N ASN A 517 3.25 -39.23 23.74
CA ASN A 517 1.93 -39.55 24.30
C ASN A 517 1.98 -40.86 25.09
N PRO A 518 2.30 -40.83 26.39
CA PRO A 518 2.38 -42.04 27.23
C PRO A 518 1.02 -42.70 27.52
N SER A 519 -0.11 -42.12 27.10
CA SER A 519 -1.47 -42.56 27.46
C SER A 519 -2.13 -43.58 26.52
N LYS A 520 -1.39 -44.18 25.58
CA LYS A 520 -1.91 -45.23 24.67
C LYS A 520 -1.39 -46.65 24.94
N GLU A 521 -0.59 -46.85 25.98
CA GLU A 521 -0.08 -48.17 26.41
C GLU A 521 -0.63 -48.62 27.78
N GLN A 522 -1.90 -48.31 28.07
CA GLN A 522 -2.66 -49.03 29.11
C GLN A 522 -3.80 -49.83 28.49
#